data_AF-A0A429S6R5-F1
#
_entry.id   AF-A0A429S6R5-F1
#
_cell.length_a   1.000
_cell.length_b   1.000
_cell.length_c   1.000
_cell.angle_alpha   90.00
_cell.angle_beta   90.00
_cell.angle_gamma   90.00
#
_symmetry.space_group_name_H-M   'P 1'
#
loop_
_entity.id
_entity.type
_entity.pdbx_description
1 polymer ?
#
loop_
_entity_poly.entity_id
_entity_poly.type
_entity_poly.pdbx_seq_one_letter_code
_entity_poly.pdbx_strand_id
1 'polypeptide(L)'
;MQKPKFEPKPMRDPARPVVVPVLALAAVLALLACAPSPASPARDRPGRPGTPAVSPAGPASPAGAAAEAPLTGTRWTVTGLLGRAGATPLPAAARGAAYFTLTPEGSASGNLGCNRFSAPVAYAPDGSVAFGPVLATRMACTGPRGEVERALTALFATGPLTVRLTDRSLQLTAADGASGLTAATTPDGATTAGATTAGAQPG
;
A
#
# COMPACT_ATOMS: atom_id res chain seq x y z
N MET A 1 -56.70 -16.51 13.11
CA MET A 1 -55.23 -16.54 13.24
C MET A 1 -54.66 -17.34 12.06
N GLN A 2 -54.45 -16.69 10.92
CA GLN A 2 -53.84 -17.32 9.74
C GLN A 2 -52.32 -17.10 9.81
N LYS A 3 -51.55 -18.19 9.81
CA LYS A 3 -50.08 -18.14 9.69
C LYS A 3 -49.73 -17.77 8.23
N PRO A 4 -48.85 -16.78 7.97
CA PRO A 4 -48.43 -16.49 6.62
C PRO A 4 -47.55 -17.63 6.09
N LYS A 5 -47.96 -18.18 4.95
CA LYS A 5 -47.22 -19.17 4.17
C LYS A 5 -46.01 -18.47 3.53
N PHE A 6 -44.80 -18.85 3.96
CA PHE A 6 -43.56 -18.35 3.40
C PHE A 6 -43.28 -19.14 2.11
N GLU A 7 -43.57 -18.55 0.95
CA GLU A 7 -43.14 -19.09 -0.34
C GLU A 7 -41.70 -18.62 -0.62
N PRO A 8 -40.72 -19.53 -0.77
CA PRO A 8 -39.37 -19.15 -1.13
C PRO A 8 -39.32 -18.71 -2.59
N LYS A 9 -38.92 -17.45 -2.80
CA LYS A 9 -38.63 -16.86 -4.12
C LYS A 9 -37.45 -17.62 -4.76
N PRO A 10 -37.51 -18.02 -6.03
CA PRO A 10 -36.39 -18.70 -6.67
C PRO A 10 -35.18 -17.75 -6.71
N MET A 11 -34.11 -18.12 -5.99
CA MET A 11 -32.80 -17.51 -6.15
C MET A 11 -32.27 -17.89 -7.53
N ARG A 12 -31.83 -16.89 -8.30
CA ARG A 12 -31.08 -17.11 -9.53
C ARG A 12 -29.75 -17.78 -9.18
N ASP A 13 -29.52 -18.96 -9.73
CA ASP A 13 -28.26 -19.69 -9.72
C ASP A 13 -27.06 -18.79 -10.10
N PRO A 14 -26.03 -18.67 -9.24
CA PRO A 14 -24.74 -18.11 -9.60
C PRO A 14 -23.82 -19.21 -10.16
N ALA A 15 -24.22 -19.86 -11.26
CA ALA A 15 -23.38 -20.86 -11.92
C ALA A 15 -23.58 -20.82 -13.43
N ARG A 16 -22.97 -19.81 -14.08
CA ARG A 16 -22.64 -19.89 -15.50
C ARG A 16 -21.16 -19.59 -15.66
N PRO A 17 -20.30 -20.60 -15.88
CA PRO A 17 -18.90 -20.36 -16.23
C PRO A 17 -18.87 -19.68 -17.60
N VAL A 18 -18.37 -18.45 -17.64
CA VAL A 18 -18.02 -17.77 -18.90
C VAL A 18 -16.73 -18.42 -19.38
N VAL A 19 -16.86 -19.36 -20.31
CA VAL A 19 -15.74 -19.95 -21.05
C VAL A 19 -15.22 -18.89 -22.01
N VAL A 20 -14.06 -18.29 -21.71
CA VAL A 20 -13.34 -17.40 -22.62
C VAL A 20 -12.38 -18.25 -23.46
N PRO A 21 -12.42 -18.18 -24.80
CA PRO A 21 -11.58 -19.01 -25.64
C PRO A 21 -10.12 -18.54 -25.58
N VAL A 22 -9.22 -19.48 -25.29
CA VAL A 22 -7.78 -19.36 -25.46
C VAL A 22 -7.48 -19.18 -26.95
N LEU A 23 -7.14 -17.96 -27.37
CA LEU A 23 -6.48 -17.73 -28.65
C LEU A 23 -4.97 -17.86 -28.45
N ALA A 24 -4.44 -19.02 -28.82
CA ALA A 24 -3.03 -19.25 -29.00
C ALA A 24 -2.54 -18.43 -30.21
N LEU A 25 -1.59 -17.52 -30.00
CA LEU A 25 -0.82 -16.93 -31.10
C LEU A 25 0.59 -17.52 -31.07
N ALA A 26 0.79 -18.54 -31.90
CA ALA A 26 2.09 -19.10 -32.24
C ALA A 26 2.56 -18.48 -33.57
N ALA A 27 3.73 -17.84 -33.58
CA ALA A 27 4.57 -17.55 -34.74
C ALA A 27 5.74 -16.65 -34.28
N VAL A 28 7.01 -16.75 -34.71
CA VAL A 28 7.73 -17.66 -35.62
C VAL A 28 9.21 -17.55 -35.22
N LEU A 29 9.90 -18.69 -35.32
CA LEU A 29 11.33 -18.94 -35.15
C LEU A 29 12.17 -18.34 -36.30
N ALA A 30 13.44 -18.02 -36.02
CA ALA A 30 14.64 -18.03 -36.91
C ALA A 30 15.36 -16.67 -36.97
N LEU A 31 16.69 -16.53 -36.94
CA LEU A 31 17.87 -17.37 -36.67
C LEU A 31 19.12 -16.45 -36.88
N LEU A 32 20.31 -16.96 -36.55
CA LEU A 32 21.66 -16.51 -36.98
C LEU A 32 22.40 -15.40 -36.18
N ALA A 33 23.13 -15.86 -35.16
CA ALA A 33 24.60 -15.84 -35.01
C ALA A 33 25.44 -14.60 -35.43
N CYS A 34 26.26 -14.08 -34.51
CA CYS A 34 27.75 -14.00 -34.56
C CYS A 34 28.22 -13.16 -33.35
N ALA A 35 28.70 -13.76 -32.27
CA ALA A 35 30.11 -14.04 -31.96
C ALA A 35 30.58 -13.20 -30.76
N PRO A 36 31.40 -13.77 -29.84
CA PRO A 36 31.95 -13.06 -28.69
C PRO A 36 33.14 -12.19 -29.12
N SER A 37 33.39 -11.09 -28.41
CA SER A 37 34.63 -10.33 -28.58
C SER A 37 35.22 -9.86 -27.26
N PRO A 38 36.56 -9.77 -27.21
CA PRO A 38 37.36 -10.42 -26.17
C PRO A 38 37.75 -9.52 -25.00
N ALA A 39 38.09 -10.18 -23.89
CA ALA A 39 38.83 -9.60 -22.79
C ALA A 39 40.09 -8.89 -23.29
N SER A 40 40.24 -7.61 -22.93
CA SER A 40 41.50 -6.89 -23.12
C SER A 40 42.48 -7.22 -21.99
N PRO A 41 43.78 -7.38 -22.29
CA PRO A 41 44.78 -7.80 -21.31
C PRO A 41 45.13 -6.68 -20.32
N ALA A 42 45.41 -7.10 -19.09
CA ALA A 42 46.02 -6.28 -18.07
C ALA A 42 47.40 -5.78 -18.54
N ARG A 43 47.58 -4.44 -18.54
CA ARG A 43 48.90 -3.83 -18.62
C ARG A 43 49.37 -3.53 -17.20
N ASP A 44 50.38 -4.30 -16.80
CA ASP A 44 51.26 -4.03 -15.68
C ASP A 44 51.94 -2.65 -15.87
N ARG A 45 51.89 -1.79 -14.86
CA ARG A 45 52.61 -0.52 -14.82
C ARG A 45 53.35 -0.42 -13.48
N PRO A 46 54.68 -0.33 -13.47
CA PRO A 46 55.42 -0.11 -12.23
C PRO A 46 55.29 1.35 -11.76
N GLY A 47 54.99 1.50 -10.47
CA GLY A 47 55.51 2.51 -9.55
C GLY A 47 55.46 3.98 -9.95
N ARG A 48 54.54 4.74 -9.32
CA ARG A 48 54.74 6.18 -9.09
C ARG A 48 54.39 6.56 -7.65
N PRO A 49 55.26 7.24 -6.89
CA PRO A 49 54.95 7.70 -5.54
C PRO A 49 54.03 8.93 -5.53
N GLY A 50 52.98 8.85 -4.68
CA GLY A 50 52.46 9.90 -3.80
C GLY A 50 52.19 11.32 -4.30
N THR A 51 50.91 11.60 -4.57
CA THR A 51 50.27 12.91 -4.32
C THR A 51 48.81 12.66 -3.88
N PRO A 52 48.27 13.32 -2.84
CA PRO A 52 46.86 13.21 -2.51
C PRO A 52 46.05 14.05 -3.52
N ALA A 53 45.45 13.36 -4.50
CA ALA A 53 44.51 13.96 -5.43
C ALA A 53 43.11 13.92 -4.82
N VAL A 54 42.56 15.11 -4.60
CA VAL A 54 41.17 15.37 -4.22
C VAL A 54 40.22 14.64 -5.18
N SER A 55 39.30 13.86 -4.63
CA SER A 55 38.22 13.20 -5.35
C SER A 55 37.38 14.21 -6.12
N PRO A 56 37.23 14.13 -7.45
CA PRO A 56 36.08 14.76 -8.08
C PRO A 56 34.84 13.98 -7.65
N ALA A 57 33.83 14.70 -7.17
CA ALA A 57 32.50 14.20 -6.95
C ALA A 57 32.06 13.39 -8.18
N GLY A 58 31.72 12.11 -7.97
CA GLY A 58 31.11 11.30 -9.01
C GLY A 58 29.84 11.99 -9.51
N PRO A 59 29.44 11.79 -10.79
CA PRO A 59 28.21 12.36 -11.28
C PRO A 59 27.08 11.92 -10.35
N ALA A 60 26.41 12.91 -9.75
CA ALA A 60 25.18 12.67 -9.03
C ALA A 60 24.25 11.92 -9.99
N SER A 61 23.98 10.64 -9.67
CA SER A 61 22.93 9.88 -10.34
C SER A 61 21.70 10.76 -10.40
N PRO A 62 21.02 10.88 -11.56
CA PRO A 62 19.76 11.59 -11.60
C PRO A 62 18.86 10.92 -10.55
N ALA A 63 18.31 11.73 -9.64
CA ALA A 63 17.31 11.29 -8.70
C ALA A 63 16.20 10.61 -9.52
N GLY A 64 16.23 9.28 -9.52
CA GLY A 64 15.32 8.46 -10.29
C GLY A 64 13.89 8.76 -9.86
N ALA A 65 12.97 8.77 -10.82
CA ALA A 65 11.54 8.85 -10.59
C ALA A 65 11.17 8.05 -9.34
N ALA A 66 10.53 8.72 -8.38
CA ALA A 66 10.28 8.14 -7.06
C ALA A 66 9.50 6.84 -7.23
N ALA A 67 10.15 5.72 -6.93
CA ALA A 67 9.52 4.41 -7.03
C ALA A 67 8.31 4.34 -6.07
N GLU A 68 7.29 3.61 -6.52
CA GLU A 68 6.12 3.27 -5.73
C GLU A 68 6.56 2.61 -4.40
N ALA A 69 5.94 3.01 -3.29
CA ALA A 69 6.24 2.45 -1.99
C ALA A 69 5.76 0.99 -1.91
N PRO A 70 6.57 0.08 -1.31
CA PRO A 70 6.16 -1.30 -1.16
C PRO A 70 4.93 -1.39 -0.24
N LEU A 71 4.02 -2.33 -0.54
CA LEU A 71 2.85 -2.58 0.31
C LEU A 71 3.26 -2.96 1.74
N THR A 72 4.22 -3.89 1.83
CA THR A 72 4.74 -4.45 3.08
C THR A 72 5.99 -3.70 3.55
N GLY A 73 6.27 -3.73 4.85
CA GLY A 73 7.35 -2.97 5.48
C GLY A 73 7.10 -1.45 5.55
N THR A 74 6.07 -0.94 4.87
CA THR A 74 5.70 0.47 4.85
C THR A 74 4.67 0.79 5.91
N ARG A 75 4.87 1.91 6.62
CA ARG A 75 3.84 2.49 7.49
C ARG A 75 2.87 3.32 6.64
N TRP A 76 1.62 2.87 6.59
CA TRP A 76 0.51 3.53 5.90
C TRP A 76 -0.35 4.27 6.90
N THR A 77 -0.48 5.58 6.72
CA THR A 77 -1.34 6.43 7.56
C THR A 77 -2.67 6.63 6.84
N VAL A 78 -3.78 6.30 7.50
CA VAL A 78 -5.12 6.40 6.90
C VAL A 78 -5.49 7.86 6.73
N THR A 79 -5.85 8.24 5.51
CA THR A 79 -6.21 9.60 5.12
C THR A 79 -7.71 9.77 4.93
N GLY A 80 -8.43 8.68 4.61
CA GLY A 80 -9.86 8.70 4.36
C GLY A 80 -10.50 7.33 4.32
N LEU A 81 -11.83 7.33 4.31
CA LEU A 81 -12.68 6.15 4.16
C LEU A 81 -13.43 6.24 2.82
N LEU A 82 -13.51 5.13 2.11
CA LEU A 82 -14.32 5.00 0.90
C LEU A 82 -15.74 4.60 1.28
N GLY A 83 -16.70 5.26 0.66
CA GLY A 83 -18.10 4.85 0.63
C GLY A 83 -18.68 5.02 -0.77
N ARG A 84 -20.00 4.82 -0.91
CA ARG A 84 -20.71 4.91 -2.20
C ARG A 84 -20.54 6.25 -2.92
N ALA A 85 -20.31 7.34 -2.18
CA ALA A 85 -20.10 8.68 -2.72
C ALA A 85 -18.61 8.98 -3.05
N GLY A 86 -17.71 8.02 -2.85
CA GLY A 86 -16.27 8.18 -3.03
C GLY A 86 -15.50 8.28 -1.70
N ALA A 87 -14.24 8.71 -1.78
CA ALA A 87 -13.37 8.87 -0.63
C ALA A 87 -13.72 10.12 0.17
N THR A 88 -13.97 9.95 1.48
CA THR A 88 -14.16 11.06 2.42
C THR A 88 -12.96 11.13 3.35
N PRO A 89 -12.33 12.31 3.52
CA PRO A 89 -11.19 12.46 4.42
C PRO A 89 -11.60 12.23 5.87
N LEU A 90 -10.65 11.77 6.69
CA LEU A 90 -10.92 11.60 8.13
C LEU A 90 -11.26 12.95 8.81
N PRO A 91 -12.14 12.95 9.83
CA PRO A 91 -12.40 14.11 10.66
C PRO A 91 -11.11 14.67 11.26
N ALA A 92 -11.01 15.99 11.41
CA ALA A 92 -9.78 16.65 11.88
C ALA A 92 -9.23 16.05 13.19
N ALA A 93 -10.11 15.69 14.13
CA ALA A 93 -9.73 15.08 15.40
C ALA A 93 -9.10 13.67 15.28
N ALA A 94 -9.29 12.98 14.15
CA ALA A 94 -8.79 11.63 13.88
C ALA A 94 -7.68 11.57 12.81
N ARG A 95 -7.36 12.70 12.15
CA ARG A 95 -6.30 12.75 11.13
C ARG A 95 -4.95 12.37 11.73
N GLY A 96 -4.22 11.51 11.03
CA GLY A 96 -2.88 11.04 11.44
C GLY A 96 -2.88 10.04 12.61
N ALA A 97 -4.03 9.80 13.26
CA ALA A 97 -4.10 8.89 14.40
C ALA A 97 -4.16 7.41 13.96
N ALA A 98 -4.81 7.13 12.84
CA ALA A 98 -4.94 5.79 12.29
C ALA A 98 -3.80 5.47 11.31
N TYR A 99 -3.08 4.39 11.56
CA TYR A 99 -2.01 3.90 10.71
C TYR A 99 -1.81 2.40 10.89
N PHE A 100 -1.24 1.74 9.89
CA PHE A 100 -0.89 0.32 9.95
C PHE A 100 0.36 0.01 9.12
N THR A 101 1.00 -1.10 9.46
CA THR A 101 2.10 -1.68 8.71
C THR A 101 1.76 -3.15 8.44
N LEU A 102 1.95 -3.56 7.19
CA LEU A 102 1.82 -4.95 6.75
C LEU A 102 3.21 -5.57 6.69
N THR A 103 3.42 -6.76 7.24
CA THR A 103 4.70 -7.45 7.18
C THR A 103 4.70 -8.52 6.09
N PRO A 104 5.83 -8.79 5.43
CA PRO A 104 5.92 -9.85 4.41
C PRO A 104 5.50 -11.23 4.93
N GLU A 105 5.62 -11.46 6.24
CA GLU A 105 5.32 -12.72 6.91
C GLU A 105 3.82 -12.92 7.20
N GLY A 106 2.96 -11.97 6.81
CA GLY A 106 1.51 -12.10 6.97
C GLY A 106 0.99 -11.58 8.31
N SER A 107 1.46 -10.41 8.73
CA SER A 107 0.96 -9.72 9.91
C SER A 107 0.63 -8.26 9.62
N ALA A 108 -0.42 -7.74 10.23
CA ALA A 108 -0.74 -6.32 10.29
C ALA A 108 -0.62 -5.85 11.73
N SER A 109 -0.05 -4.66 11.94
CA SER A 109 -0.11 -4.00 13.25
C SER A 109 -0.16 -2.48 13.09
N GLY A 110 -0.67 -1.80 14.12
CA GLY A 110 -0.73 -0.34 14.11
C GLY A 110 -1.69 0.25 15.13
N ASN A 111 -2.33 1.36 14.75
CA ASN A 111 -3.36 2.03 15.51
C ASN A 111 -4.57 2.32 14.61
N LEU A 112 -5.78 2.00 15.05
CA LEU A 112 -7.03 2.24 14.30
C LEU A 112 -7.63 3.63 14.56
N GLY A 113 -6.87 4.54 15.17
CA GLY A 113 -7.26 5.91 15.49
C GLY A 113 -7.37 6.14 17.00
N CYS A 114 -7.89 5.17 17.73
CA CYS A 114 -7.83 5.14 19.19
C CYS A 114 -7.07 3.90 19.67
N ASN A 115 -7.53 2.70 19.33
CA ASN A 115 -6.91 1.47 19.81
C ASN A 115 -5.75 0.98 18.96
N ARG A 116 -4.72 0.45 19.66
CA ARG A 116 -3.66 -0.32 19.01
C ARG A 116 -4.23 -1.67 18.58
N PHE A 117 -3.76 -2.18 17.45
CA PHE A 117 -4.23 -3.46 16.94
C PHE A 117 -3.11 -4.30 16.33
N SER A 118 -3.38 -5.59 16.25
CA SER A 118 -2.65 -6.56 15.44
C SER A 118 -3.62 -7.57 14.81
N ALA A 119 -3.30 -8.08 13.63
CA ALA A 119 -4.08 -9.13 12.97
C ALA A 119 -3.17 -9.97 12.05
N PRO A 120 -3.42 -11.28 11.88
CA PRO A 120 -2.79 -12.03 10.79
C PRO A 120 -3.32 -11.53 9.44
N VAL A 121 -2.51 -11.65 8.39
CA VAL A 121 -2.84 -11.22 7.03
C VAL A 121 -2.50 -12.33 6.04
N ALA A 122 -3.44 -12.63 5.16
CA ALA A 122 -3.20 -13.47 3.99
C ALA A 122 -3.07 -12.61 2.73
N TYR A 123 -2.00 -12.84 1.97
CA TYR A 123 -1.79 -12.24 0.65
C TYR A 123 -2.24 -13.24 -0.42
N ALA A 124 -3.18 -12.85 -1.26
CA ALA A 124 -3.71 -13.70 -2.31
C ALA A 124 -2.90 -13.56 -3.62
N PRO A 125 -2.90 -14.58 -4.51
CA PRO A 125 -2.18 -14.53 -5.79
C PRO A 125 -2.66 -13.42 -6.74
N ASP A 126 -3.89 -12.95 -6.56
CA ASP A 126 -4.47 -11.84 -7.33
C ASP A 126 -4.06 -10.44 -6.80
N GLY A 127 -3.21 -10.39 -5.77
CA GLY A 127 -2.75 -9.17 -5.14
C GLY A 127 -3.71 -8.59 -4.09
N SER A 128 -4.81 -9.27 -3.78
CA SER A 128 -5.69 -8.86 -2.68
C SER A 128 -5.12 -9.25 -1.30
N VAL A 129 -5.57 -8.55 -0.26
CA VAL A 129 -5.17 -8.79 1.14
C VAL A 129 -6.39 -9.10 1.98
N ALA A 130 -6.33 -10.18 2.77
CA ALA A 130 -7.39 -10.51 3.72
C ALA A 130 -6.83 -10.43 5.14
N PHE A 131 -7.49 -9.64 5.99
CA PHE A 131 -7.17 -9.58 7.40
C PHE A 131 -7.91 -10.71 8.12
N GLY A 132 -7.21 -11.42 8.99
CA GLY A 132 -7.83 -12.34 9.93
C GLY A 132 -8.37 -11.61 11.17
N PRO A 133 -8.63 -12.33 12.27
CA PRO A 133 -9.21 -11.75 13.47
C PRO A 133 -8.37 -10.59 14.02
N VAL A 134 -9.00 -9.43 14.17
CA VAL A 134 -8.37 -8.23 14.72
C VAL A 134 -8.33 -8.31 16.25
N LEU A 135 -7.13 -8.26 16.80
CA LEU A 135 -6.88 -8.10 18.23
C LEU A 135 -6.58 -6.63 18.51
N ALA A 136 -7.38 -5.98 19.34
CA ALA A 136 -7.22 -4.57 19.67
C ALA A 136 -7.24 -4.33 21.18
N THR A 137 -6.58 -3.25 21.62
CA THR A 137 -6.75 -2.73 22.98
C THR A 137 -8.21 -2.28 23.19
N ARG A 138 -8.64 -2.13 24.44
CA ARG A 138 -10.02 -1.74 24.78
C ARG A 138 -10.09 -0.38 25.49
N MET A 139 -9.46 0.64 24.90
CA MET A 139 -9.64 2.02 25.36
C MET A 139 -11.06 2.48 24.99
N ALA A 140 -11.75 3.06 25.97
CA ALA A 140 -13.07 3.64 25.75
C ALA A 140 -12.95 5.01 25.08
N CYS A 141 -12.90 5.03 23.75
CA CYS A 141 -12.91 6.26 22.97
C CYS A 141 -14.30 6.61 22.47
N THR A 142 -14.73 7.84 22.74
CA THR A 142 -15.93 8.45 22.16
C THR A 142 -15.56 9.42 21.04
N GLY A 143 -16.56 9.82 20.25
CA GLY A 143 -16.39 10.80 19.18
C GLY A 143 -15.63 10.29 17.95
N PRO A 144 -15.02 11.20 17.16
CA PRO A 144 -14.54 10.88 15.82
C PRO A 144 -13.48 9.77 15.75
N ARG A 145 -12.60 9.66 16.77
CA ARG A 145 -11.58 8.60 16.79
C ARG A 145 -12.19 7.22 16.98
N GLY A 146 -13.20 7.09 17.84
CA GLY A 146 -13.91 5.83 18.06
C GLY A 146 -14.78 5.44 16.87
N GLU A 147 -15.29 6.41 16.11
CA GLU A 147 -15.99 6.16 14.84
C GLU A 147 -15.06 5.60 13.76
N VAL A 148 -13.90 6.22 13.58
CA VAL A 148 -12.87 5.75 12.63
C VAL A 148 -12.41 4.34 12.98
N GLU A 149 -12.14 4.06 14.27
CA GLU A 149 -11.75 2.74 14.72
C GLU A 149 -12.78 1.67 14.38
N ARG A 150 -14.06 1.92 14.67
CA ARG A 150 -15.14 0.98 14.37
C ARG A 150 -15.26 0.73 12.87
N ALA A 151 -15.14 1.78 12.06
CA ALA A 151 -15.20 1.67 10.60
C ALA A 151 -14.03 0.83 10.04
N LEU A 152 -12.79 1.07 10.50
CA LEU A 152 -11.62 0.31 10.06
C LEU A 152 -11.68 -1.14 10.52
N THR A 153 -12.09 -1.40 11.77
CA THR A 153 -12.25 -2.76 12.30
C THR A 153 -13.30 -3.54 11.50
N ALA A 154 -14.43 -2.90 11.19
CA ALA A 154 -15.48 -3.50 10.38
C ALA A 154 -14.97 -3.81 8.97
N LEU A 155 -14.26 -2.86 8.33
CA LEU A 155 -13.67 -3.06 7.01
C LEU A 155 -12.73 -4.26 6.98
N PHE A 156 -11.82 -4.38 7.95
CA PHE A 156 -10.87 -5.51 8.01
C PHE A 156 -11.57 -6.86 8.24
N ALA A 157 -12.77 -6.86 8.82
CA ALA A 157 -13.58 -8.06 8.98
C ALA A 157 -14.42 -8.43 7.73
N THR A 158 -14.47 -7.60 6.68
CA THR A 158 -15.29 -7.87 5.47
C THR A 158 -14.71 -8.96 4.56
N GLY A 159 -13.44 -9.30 4.71
CA GLY A 159 -12.75 -10.30 3.89
C GLY A 159 -11.66 -9.68 3.00
N PRO A 160 -11.41 -10.26 1.81
CA PRO A 160 -10.36 -9.78 0.91
C PRO A 160 -10.61 -8.34 0.45
N LEU A 161 -9.56 -7.53 0.53
CA LEU A 161 -9.50 -6.16 0.05
C LEU A 161 -8.59 -6.09 -1.17
N THR A 162 -9.10 -5.53 -2.26
CA THR A 162 -8.29 -5.24 -3.44
C THR A 162 -7.32 -4.11 -3.13
N VAL A 163 -6.04 -4.33 -3.45
CA VAL A 163 -4.99 -3.34 -3.28
C VAL A 163 -4.85 -2.51 -4.56
N ARG A 164 -4.70 -1.19 -4.38
CA ARG A 164 -4.25 -0.24 -5.40
C ARG A 164 -3.16 0.62 -4.78
N LEU A 165 -1.94 0.49 -5.31
CA LEU A 165 -0.85 1.39 -5.00
C LEU A 165 -0.68 2.39 -6.13
N THR A 166 -0.33 3.62 -5.77
CA THR A 166 0.04 4.67 -6.71
C THR A 166 1.03 5.59 -6.02
N ASP A 167 2.30 5.52 -6.43
CA ASP A 167 3.41 6.24 -5.81
C ASP A 167 3.51 5.99 -4.30
N ARG A 168 2.97 6.90 -3.49
CA ARG A 168 2.98 6.85 -2.03
C ARG A 168 1.57 6.83 -1.43
N SER A 169 0.59 6.50 -2.26
CA SER A 169 -0.81 6.34 -1.89
C SER A 169 -1.21 4.86 -1.97
N LEU A 170 -1.96 4.42 -0.98
CA LEU A 170 -2.56 3.10 -0.90
C LEU A 170 -4.07 3.25 -0.83
N GLN A 171 -4.78 2.46 -1.62
CA GLN A 171 -6.21 2.27 -1.50
C GLN A 171 -6.51 0.78 -1.30
N LEU A 172 -7.33 0.49 -0.30
CA LEU A 172 -7.87 -0.84 -0.05
C LEU A 172 -9.38 -0.79 -0.24
N THR A 173 -9.91 -1.63 -1.12
CA THR A 173 -11.33 -1.64 -1.46
C THR A 173 -11.93 -3.01 -1.20
N ALA A 174 -13.05 -3.06 -0.48
CA ALA A 174 -13.77 -4.30 -0.22
C ALA A 174 -14.40 -4.85 -1.51
N ALA A 175 -14.79 -6.12 -1.47
CA ALA A 175 -15.42 -6.82 -2.60
C ALA A 175 -16.74 -6.17 -3.06
N ASP A 176 -17.38 -5.34 -2.22
CA ASP A 176 -18.58 -4.57 -2.60
C ASP A 176 -18.29 -3.41 -3.57
N GLY A 177 -17.01 -3.09 -3.79
CA GLY A 177 -16.55 -2.02 -4.68
C GLY A 177 -16.83 -0.59 -4.18
N ALA A 178 -17.38 -0.43 -2.97
CA ALA A 178 -17.79 0.86 -2.43
C ALA A 178 -17.14 1.19 -1.08
N SER A 179 -16.94 0.19 -0.24
CA SER A 179 -16.36 0.33 1.09
C SER A 179 -14.84 0.15 1.02
N GLY A 180 -14.10 0.90 1.81
CA GLY A 180 -12.65 0.84 1.76
C GLY A 180 -11.96 1.95 2.54
N LEU A 181 -10.66 2.10 2.33
CA LEU A 181 -9.87 3.19 2.86
C LEU A 181 -8.87 3.72 1.84
N THR A 182 -8.44 4.95 2.08
CA THR A 182 -7.24 5.52 1.47
C THR A 182 -6.21 5.79 2.56
N ALA A 183 -4.96 5.55 2.24
CA ALA A 183 -3.82 5.79 3.11
C ALA A 183 -2.66 6.36 2.30
N ALA A 184 -1.74 7.03 2.99
CA ALA A 184 -0.52 7.53 2.40
C ALA A 184 0.67 7.20 3.29
N THR A 185 1.83 7.10 2.67
CA THR A 185 3.11 7.03 3.38
C THR A 185 3.95 8.25 3.05
N THR A 186 4.72 8.71 4.02
CA THR A 186 5.73 9.75 3.81
C THR A 186 7.09 9.06 3.84
N PRO A 187 8.03 9.38 2.93
CA PRO A 187 9.39 8.89 3.05
C PRO A 187 9.95 9.30 4.41
N ASP A 188 10.51 8.35 5.18
CA ASP A 188 11.33 8.67 6.33
C ASP A 188 12.45 9.61 5.87
N GLY A 189 12.37 10.88 6.29
CA GLY A 189 13.24 11.96 5.82
C GLY A 189 12.53 13.25 5.43
N ALA A 190 11.21 13.24 5.17
CA ALA A 190 10.43 14.46 5.06
C ALA A 190 10.02 14.94 6.47
N THR A 191 11.01 15.27 7.30
CA THR A 191 10.80 16.23 8.37
C THR A 191 10.27 17.50 7.71
N THR A 192 9.09 17.92 8.14
CA THR A 192 8.44 19.17 7.77
C THR A 192 9.43 20.34 7.88
N ALA A 193 10.12 20.66 6.79
CA ALA A 193 10.72 21.97 6.60
C ALA A 193 9.57 22.94 6.31
N GLY A 194 8.94 23.43 7.37
CA GLY A 194 7.79 24.32 7.23
C GLY A 194 7.03 24.56 8.52
N ALA A 195 7.67 25.24 9.48
CA ALA A 195 7.08 26.32 10.29
C ALA A 195 8.03 26.73 11.43
N THR A 196 9.13 27.41 11.08
CA THR A 196 9.73 28.40 11.99
C THR A 196 9.81 29.71 11.23
N THR A 197 8.71 30.47 11.25
CA THR A 197 8.78 31.92 11.05
C THR A 197 9.00 32.52 12.43
N ALA A 198 10.27 32.64 12.82
CA ALA A 198 10.67 33.51 13.91
C ALA A 198 11.06 34.88 13.31
N GLY A 199 10.39 35.93 13.79
CA GLY A 199 10.95 37.27 13.90
C GLY A 199 10.78 38.21 12.69
N ALA A 200 9.88 39.17 12.83
CA ALA A 200 10.20 40.61 12.79
C ALA A 200 8.90 41.43 12.84
N GLN A 201 8.61 42.05 13.98
CA GLN A 201 7.73 43.22 14.03
C GLN A 201 8.63 44.44 14.29
N PRO A 202 8.66 45.45 13.41
CA PRO A 202 9.10 46.79 13.76
C PRO A 202 7.90 47.64 14.20
N GLY A 203 8.11 48.51 15.19
CA GLY A 203 7.15 49.54 15.62
C GLY A 203 6.90 49.52 17.12
#